data_AF-A0A7W9IJ31-F1
#
_entry.id   AF-A0A7W9IJ31-F1
#
_cell.length_a   1.000
_cell.length_b   1.000
_cell.length_c   1.000
_cell.angle_alpha   90.00
_cell.angle_beta   90.00
_cell.angle_gamma   90.00
#
_symmetry.space_group_name_H-M   'P 1'
#
loop_
_entity.id
_entity.type
_entity.pdbx_description
1 polymer ?
#
loop_
_entity_poly.entity_id
_entity_poly.type
_entity_poly.pdbx_seq_one_letter_code
_entity_poly.pdbx_strand_id
1 'polypeptide(L)'
;MPECYGSWQTAYALFRRWQRADIWQQILPALHALADASGRIGWDVGGDSIICRAHQHAAGACHHGDQQAGRLGGARHEPAGHALGRSRGGLSTKPHMACEANRLLLSLVKLPRVAR
;
A
#
# COMPACT_ATOMS: atom_id res chain seq x y z
N MET A 1 0.75 -1.40 19.60
CA MET A 1 -0.51 -0.92 19.00
C MET A 1 -1.21 -0.09 20.06
N PRO A 2 -1.84 1.05 19.74
CA PRO A 2 -2.62 1.79 20.73
C PRO A 2 -3.70 0.91 21.36
N GLU A 3 -3.90 1.03 22.67
CA GLU A 3 -4.80 0.16 23.44
C GLU A 3 -6.25 0.23 22.95
N CYS A 4 -6.67 1.38 22.41
CA CYS A 4 -8.02 1.60 21.90
C CYS A 4 -8.45 0.67 20.76
N TYR A 5 -7.50 0.01 20.09
CA TYR A 5 -7.78 -0.89 18.97
C TYR A 5 -7.78 -2.38 19.36
N GLY A 6 -7.57 -2.70 20.65
CA GLY A 6 -7.56 -4.07 21.16
C GLY A 6 -6.32 -4.87 20.72
N SER A 7 -6.45 -6.19 20.69
CA SER A 7 -5.34 -7.08 20.39
C SER A 7 -4.88 -6.97 18.93
N TRP A 8 -3.58 -7.07 18.72
CA TRP A 8 -2.96 -7.00 17.39
C TRP A 8 -3.52 -8.06 16.43
N GLN A 9 -3.80 -9.26 16.93
CA GLN A 9 -4.32 -10.37 16.12
C GLN A 9 -5.69 -10.04 15.54
N THR A 10 -6.55 -9.38 16.33
CA THR A 10 -7.90 -8.99 15.91
C THR A 10 -7.83 -7.89 14.86
N ALA A 11 -7.03 -6.85 15.11
CA ALA A 11 -6.82 -5.78 14.15
C ALA A 11 -6.24 -6.30 12.82
N TYR A 12 -5.26 -7.21 12.90
CA TYR A 12 -4.69 -7.84 11.72
C TYR A 12 -5.71 -8.72 10.97
N ALA A 13 -6.52 -9.49 11.68
CA ALA A 13 -7.56 -10.32 11.08
C ALA A 13 -8.61 -9.48 10.33
N LEU A 14 -9.02 -8.35 10.92
CA LEU A 14 -9.91 -7.38 10.28
C LEU A 14 -9.26 -6.80 9.02
N PHE A 15 -8.03 -6.30 9.14
CA PHE A 15 -7.26 -5.78 8.01
C PHE A 15 -7.18 -6.78 6.86
N ARG A 16 -6.82 -8.04 7.14
CA ARG A 16 -6.71 -9.10 6.13
C ARG A 16 -8.05 -9.43 5.47
N ARG A 17 -9.14 -9.41 6.24
CA ARG A 17 -10.50 -9.63 5.70
C ARG A 17 -10.90 -8.50 4.75
N TRP A 18 -10.71 -7.25 5.17
CA TRP A 18 -11.02 -6.08 4.37
C TRP A 18 -10.16 -5.96 3.13
N GLN A 19 -8.88 -6.30 3.26
CA GLN A 19 -7.97 -6.37 2.12
C GLN A 19 -8.43 -7.37 1.07
N ARG A 20 -8.85 -8.58 1.48
CA ARG A 20 -9.33 -9.60 0.54
C ARG A 20 -10.66 -9.26 -0.11
N ALA A 21 -11.48 -8.47 0.56
CA ALA A 21 -12.78 -8.02 0.07
C ALA A 21 -12.71 -6.66 -0.67
N ASP A 22 -11.50 -6.16 -0.98
CA ASP A 22 -11.28 -4.85 -1.62
C ASP A 22 -11.95 -3.66 -0.93
N ILE A 23 -12.25 -3.78 0.36
CA ILE A 23 -12.96 -2.75 1.13
C ILE A 23 -12.14 -1.46 1.19
N TRP A 24 -10.80 -1.55 1.22
CA TRP A 24 -9.93 -0.39 1.18
C TRP A 24 -10.07 0.45 -0.10
N GLN A 25 -10.39 -0.19 -1.24
CA GLN A 25 -10.64 0.50 -2.51
C GLN A 25 -11.98 1.27 -2.50
N GLN A 26 -12.84 1.01 -1.53
CA GLN A 26 -14.12 1.70 -1.34
C GLN A 26 -14.00 2.78 -0.26
N ILE A 27 -13.39 2.45 0.89
CA ILE A 27 -13.26 3.36 2.02
C ILE A 27 -12.39 4.56 1.66
N LEU A 28 -11.24 4.36 1.00
CA LEU A 28 -10.31 5.45 0.75
C LEU A 28 -10.91 6.56 -0.15
N PRO A 29 -11.53 6.25 -1.32
CA PRO A 29 -12.21 7.27 -2.12
C PRO A 29 -13.38 7.94 -1.39
N ALA A 30 -14.14 7.18 -0.59
CA ALA A 30 -15.24 7.76 0.19
C ALA A 30 -14.74 8.78 1.22
N LEU A 31 -13.64 8.48 1.91
CA LEU A 31 -13.00 9.41 2.84
C LEU A 31 -12.44 10.64 2.12
N HIS A 32 -11.86 10.48 0.92
CA HIS A 32 -11.44 11.61 0.10
C HIS A 32 -12.61 12.51 -0.28
N ALA A 33 -13.72 11.93 -0.77
CA ALA A 33 -14.90 12.69 -1.13
C ALA A 33 -15.49 13.46 0.06
N LEU A 34 -15.53 12.84 1.25
CA LEU A 34 -15.96 13.51 2.48
C LEU A 34 -15.02 14.64 2.90
N ALA A 35 -13.70 14.46 2.75
CA ALA A 35 -12.72 15.49 3.05
C ALA A 35 -12.85 16.67 2.07
N ASP A 36 -12.97 16.38 0.77
CA ASP A 36 -13.15 17.38 -0.30
C ASP A 36 -14.42 18.20 -0.09
N ALA A 37 -15.56 17.54 0.13
CA ALA A 37 -16.85 18.20 0.37
C ALA A 37 -16.84 19.10 1.63
N SER A 38 -15.99 18.80 2.60
CA SER A 38 -15.82 19.61 3.81
C SER A 38 -14.71 20.67 3.70
N GLY A 39 -14.11 20.85 2.52
CA GLY A 39 -13.01 21.80 2.29
C GLY A 39 -11.73 21.46 3.07
N ARG A 40 -11.56 20.18 3.48
CA ARG A 40 -10.40 19.71 4.24
C ARG A 40 -9.22 19.31 3.37
N ILE A 41 -9.40 19.25 2.05
CA ILE A 41 -8.34 19.01 1.07
C ILE A 41 -7.84 20.37 0.55
N GLY A 42 -6.65 20.78 0.96
CA GLY A 42 -5.87 21.76 0.22
C GLY A 42 -5.33 21.13 -1.06
N TRP A 43 -5.16 21.90 -2.13
CA TRP A 43 -4.58 21.35 -3.37
C TRP A 43 -3.07 21.57 -3.46
N ASP A 44 -2.43 21.88 -2.33
CA ASP A 44 -0.98 21.86 -2.19
C ASP A 44 -0.53 20.42 -1.87
N VAL A 45 -0.01 19.74 -2.90
CA VAL A 45 0.27 18.31 -2.88
C VAL A 45 1.78 18.09 -2.93
N GLY A 46 2.31 17.48 -1.87
CA GLY A 46 3.70 17.02 -1.79
C GLY A 46 3.82 15.55 -2.20
N GLY A 47 4.84 15.24 -3.00
CA GLY A 47 5.20 13.87 -3.37
C GLY A 47 6.48 13.43 -2.67
N ASP A 48 6.49 12.23 -2.10
CA ASP A 48 7.71 11.59 -1.62
C ASP A 48 7.73 10.09 -1.95
N SER A 49 8.90 9.47 -1.84
CA SER A 49 9.09 8.05 -2.05
C SER A 49 10.11 7.49 -1.06
N ILE A 50 9.75 6.39 -0.42
CA ILE A 50 10.66 5.68 0.50
C ILE A 50 11.10 4.36 -0.13
N ILE A 51 12.24 3.83 0.32
CA ILE A 51 12.68 2.48 -0.06
C ILE A 51 12.39 1.54 1.10
N CYS A 52 11.56 0.53 0.88
CA CYS A 52 11.24 -0.49 1.86
C CYS A 52 11.98 -1.79 1.51
N ARG A 53 12.85 -2.25 2.40
CA ARG A 53 13.61 -3.49 2.20
C ARG A 53 12.75 -4.70 2.54
N ALA A 54 12.83 -5.73 1.71
CA ALA A 54 12.19 -7.00 2.01
C ALA A 54 12.88 -7.65 3.22
N HIS A 55 12.09 -8.20 4.14
CA HIS A 55 12.63 -9.03 5.21
C HIS A 55 13.28 -10.30 4.61
N GLN A 56 14.26 -10.90 5.28
CA GLN A 56 14.97 -12.09 4.77
C GLN A 56 14.03 -13.26 4.44
N HIS A 57 12.93 -13.41 5.18
CA HIS A 57 11.91 -14.44 4.91
C HIS A 57 11.05 -14.15 3.66
N ALA A 58 11.13 -12.94 3.09
CA ALA A 58 10.51 -12.60 1.82
C ALA A 58 11.42 -12.91 0.61
N ALA A 59 12.60 -13.51 0.81
CA ALA A 59 13.52 -13.86 -0.27
C ALA A 59 12.94 -14.86 -1.29
N GLY A 60 11.94 -15.65 -0.90
CA GLY A 60 11.19 -16.55 -1.78
C GLY A 60 9.83 -16.02 -2.23
N ALA A 61 9.51 -14.74 -1.96
CA ALA A 61 8.24 -14.16 -2.38
C ALA A 61 8.14 -14.10 -3.91
N CYS A 62 6.94 -14.31 -4.45
CA CYS A 62 6.72 -14.35 -5.89
C CYS A 62 7.12 -13.02 -6.54
N HIS A 63 7.92 -13.09 -7.60
CA HIS A 63 8.31 -11.92 -8.40
C HIS A 63 7.23 -11.51 -9.41
N HIS A 64 6.25 -12.38 -9.64
CA HIS A 64 5.12 -12.21 -10.54
C HIS A 64 3.86 -12.11 -9.68
N GLY A 65 3.40 -10.89 -9.39
CA GLY A 65 2.25 -10.66 -8.50
C GLY A 65 0.97 -11.37 -8.97
N ASP A 66 0.86 -11.59 -10.29
CA ASP A 66 -0.21 -12.37 -10.91
C ASP A 66 -0.18 -13.86 -10.52
N GLN A 67 1.00 -14.41 -10.19
CA GLN A 67 1.23 -15.81 -9.79
C GLN A 67 1.30 -16.01 -8.27
N GLN A 68 1.08 -14.97 -7.46
CA GLN A 68 1.16 -15.06 -6.01
C GLN A 68 -0.01 -15.88 -5.42
N ALA A 69 0.31 -16.97 -4.72
CA ALA A 69 -0.66 -17.79 -4.01
C ALA A 69 -1.36 -16.98 -2.90
N GLY A 70 -2.70 -16.91 -2.96
CA GLY A 70 -3.49 -16.10 -2.02
C GLY A 70 -3.54 -14.61 -2.35
N ARG A 71 -3.75 -14.27 -3.63
CA ARG A 71 -3.99 -12.90 -4.14
C ARG A 71 -4.77 -12.05 -3.13
N LEU A 72 -4.23 -10.86 -2.87
CA LEU A 72 -4.77 -9.91 -1.91
C LEU A 72 -5.67 -8.94 -2.67
N GLY A 73 -6.98 -9.20 -2.66
CA GLY A 73 -7.96 -8.41 -3.40
C GLY A 73 -8.47 -9.15 -4.63
N GLY A 74 -9.77 -9.05 -4.87
CA GLY A 74 -10.51 -9.77 -5.90
C GLY A 74 -10.12 -9.32 -7.31
N ALA A 75 -9.97 -10.32 -8.20
CA ALA A 75 -10.08 -10.30 -9.66
C ALA A 75 -9.35 -9.23 -10.50
N ARG A 76 -8.63 -8.25 -9.92
CA ARG A 76 -7.82 -7.31 -10.70
C ARG A 76 -6.40 -7.86 -10.86
N HIS A 77 -5.91 -7.82 -12.09
CA HIS A 77 -4.52 -8.11 -12.41
C HIS A 77 -3.63 -7.14 -11.63
N GLU A 78 -2.88 -7.63 -10.65
CA GLU A 78 -1.87 -6.83 -9.97
C GLU A 78 -0.85 -6.35 -11.03
N PRO A 79 -0.64 -5.04 -11.20
CA PRO A 79 0.27 -4.53 -12.22
C PRO A 79 1.66 -5.17 -12.06
N ALA A 80 2.34 -5.47 -13.15
CA ALA A 80 3.69 -6.05 -13.12
C ALA A 80 4.70 -5.21 -12.29
N GLY A 81 4.38 -3.93 -12.08
CA GLY A 81 5.10 -2.99 -11.22
C GLY A 81 4.97 -3.20 -9.70
N HIS A 82 4.06 -4.04 -9.21
CA HIS A 82 3.78 -4.16 -7.77
C HIS A 82 4.58 -5.26 -7.06
N ALA A 83 5.66 -5.76 -7.67
CA ALA A 83 6.52 -6.80 -7.11
C ALA A 83 7.75 -6.24 -6.36
N LEU A 84 8.44 -7.12 -5.62
CA LEU A 84 9.77 -6.85 -5.09
C LEU A 84 10.77 -6.71 -6.24
N GLY A 85 11.47 -5.58 -6.29
CA GLY A 85 12.61 -5.35 -7.17
C GLY A 85 13.95 -5.66 -6.50
N ARG A 86 15.05 -5.66 -7.28
CA ARG A 86 16.42 -5.84 -6.80
C ARG A 86 17.18 -4.51 -6.76
N SER A 87 17.81 -4.23 -5.62
CA SER A 87 18.76 -3.13 -5.43
C SER A 87 20.12 -3.67 -4.95
N ARG A 88 21.15 -2.81 -4.83
CA ARG A 88 22.45 -3.20 -4.25
C ARG A 88 22.33 -3.77 -2.83
N GLY A 89 21.27 -3.42 -2.10
CA GLY A 89 20.98 -3.93 -0.76
C GLY A 89 20.11 -5.20 -0.73
N GLY A 90 19.88 -5.85 -1.88
CA GLY A 90 18.93 -6.97 -1.97
C GLY A 90 17.53 -6.54 -2.37
N LEU A 91 16.53 -7.35 -2.00
CA LEU A 91 15.14 -7.17 -2.43
C LEU A 91 14.48 -5.95 -1.76
N SER A 92 13.76 -5.16 -2.55
CA SER A 92 13.12 -3.93 -2.08
C SER A 92 11.92 -3.53 -2.93
N THR A 93 10.99 -2.79 -2.33
CA THR A 93 9.92 -2.06 -3.04
C THR A 93 10.09 -0.57 -2.79
N LYS A 94 9.74 0.26 -3.77
CA LYS A 94 9.74 1.71 -3.63
C LYS A 94 8.31 2.24 -3.72
N PRO A 95 7.58 2.39 -2.60
CA PRO A 95 6.33 3.13 -2.60
C PRO A 95 6.56 4.61 -2.90
N HIS A 96 5.74 5.15 -3.79
CA HIS A 96 5.59 6.56 -4.10
C HIS A 96 4.25 7.03 -3.56
N MET A 97 4.26 8.16 -2.87
CA MET A 97 3.13 8.67 -2.14
C MET A 97 2.90 10.13 -2.50
N ALA A 98 1.65 10.51 -2.74
CA ALA A 98 1.23 11.91 -2.82
C ALA A 98 0.36 12.22 -1.61
N CYS A 99 0.73 13.25 -0.87
CA CYS A 99 0.01 13.71 0.30
C CYS A 99 -0.32 15.19 0.18
N GLU A 100 -1.47 15.55 0.71
CA GLU A 100 -1.87 16.92 0.93
C GLU A 100 -1.25 17.46 2.23
N ALA A 101 -1.12 18.79 2.34
CA ALA A 101 -0.49 19.49 3.47
C ALA A 101 -0.99 19.08 4.87
N ASN A 102 -2.26 18.69 5.04
CA ASN A 102 -2.83 18.18 6.29
C ASN A 102 -2.68 16.66 6.47
N ARG A 103 -1.68 16.06 5.80
CA ARG A 103 -1.31 14.64 5.90
C ARG A 103 -2.38 13.69 5.36
N LEU A 104 -3.26 14.17 4.50
CA LEU A 104 -4.19 13.31 3.78
C LEU A 104 -3.44 12.60 2.65
N LEU A 105 -3.33 11.28 2.75
CA LEU A 105 -2.81 10.44 1.68
C LEU A 105 -3.77 10.49 0.49
N LEU A 106 -3.35 11.05 -0.64
CA LEU A 106 -4.16 11.14 -1.86
C LEU A 106 -3.91 9.94 -2.79
N SER A 107 -2.67 9.51 -2.93
CA SER A 107 -2.35 8.33 -3.74
C SER A 107 -1.09 7.60 -3.25
N LEU A 108 -1.08 6.29 -3.46
CA LEU A 108 0.05 5.41 -3.18
C LEU A 108 0.24 4.44 -4.36
N VAL A 109 1.43 4.46 -4.96
CA VAL A 109 1.81 3.55 -6.04
C VAL A 109 3.06 2.80 -5.62
N LYS A 110 3.11 1.49 -5.85
CA LYS A 110 4.33 0.70 -5.63
C LYS A 110 5.05 0.53 -6.95
N LEU A 111 6.37 0.62 -6.95
CA LEU A 111 7.18 0.31 -8.12
C LEU A 111 8.25 -0.73 -7.75
N PRO A 112 8.61 -1.66 -8.66
CA PRO A 112 9.72 -2.55 -8.44
C PRO A 112 10.99 -1.76 -8.74
N ARG A 113 11.93 -1.75 -7.81
CA ARG A 113 13.22 -1.14 -8.10
C ARG A 113 14.04 -2.09 -8.97
N VAL A 114 14.32 -1.72 -10.22
CA VAL A 114 15.33 -2.39 -11.05
C VAL A 114 16.65 -1.63 -10.87
N ALA A 115 17.67 -2.27 -10.30
CA ALA A 115 19.02 -1.74 -10.33
C ALA A 115 19.53 -1.75 -11.78
N ARG A 116 19.98 -0.59 -12.28
CA ARG A 116 20.95 -0.57 -13.38
C ARG A 116 22.30 -1.02 -12.85
#